data_AF-A0A4U0VYE5-F1
#
_entry.id   AF-A0A4U0VYE5-F1
#
_cell.length_a   1.000
_cell.length_b   1.000
_cell.length_c   1.000
_cell.angle_alpha   90.00
_cell.angle_beta   90.00
_cell.angle_gamma   90.00
#
_symmetry.space_group_name_H-M   'P 1'
#
loop_
_entity.id
_entity.type
_entity.pdbx_description
1 polymer ?
#
loop_
_entity_poly.entity_id
_entity_poly.type
_entity_poly.pdbx_seq_one_letter_code
_entity_poly.pdbx_strand_id
1 'polypeptide(L)'
;MDGNNTAAVGRHWQTQLAIAVAFLKQHNAPIRLEDLAIRSGVEHLLTNPELQQGLRQHDRVRFDERTQLVSYKPDFVLNSKSDLIVLLRRNAAQGGLPVKKLRESWSGVTNAIEELEREGRVLVTRTGKNLHAPNSGGGAEGQMKTVFLDDIGRERDPLDQEFKDLWHSLKTPIGDELAQELQAAGLTASSAAPPPPTTNKKKVKGRKGPGSSNRRFKITNVHLKDQGIDLSKDYVPQGK
;
A
#
# COMPACT_ATOMS: atom_id res chain seq x y z
N MET A 1 -34.18 -31.15 26.12
CA MET A 1 -33.38 -30.55 27.22
C MET A 1 -31.94 -30.88 26.89
N ASP A 2 -31.42 -30.19 25.89
CA ASP A 2 -30.14 -30.55 25.28
C ASP A 2 -29.06 -29.67 25.90
N GLY A 3 -28.33 -30.29 26.83
CA GLY A 3 -27.15 -29.72 27.47
C GLY A 3 -26.10 -29.44 26.40
N ASN A 4 -26.01 -28.17 25.99
CA ASN A 4 -25.00 -27.74 25.05
C ASN A 4 -23.65 -27.78 25.77
N ASN A 5 -22.80 -28.66 25.27
CA ASN A 5 -21.43 -28.93 25.68
C ASN A 5 -20.64 -27.62 25.79
N THR A 6 -20.48 -27.08 27.01
CA THR A 6 -19.55 -26.00 27.31
C THR A 6 -18.15 -26.56 27.16
N ALA A 7 -17.67 -26.59 25.91
CA ALA A 7 -16.28 -26.85 25.58
C ALA A 7 -15.41 -26.04 26.55
N ALA A 8 -14.58 -26.74 27.33
CA ALA A 8 -13.74 -26.16 28.35
C ALA A 8 -13.06 -24.89 27.84
N VAL A 9 -13.62 -23.74 28.23
CA VAL A 9 -13.04 -22.43 27.95
C VAL A 9 -11.60 -22.52 28.41
N GLY A 10 -10.64 -22.30 27.50
CA GLY A 10 -9.24 -22.54 27.78
C GLY A 10 -8.86 -21.90 29.12
N ARG A 11 -8.32 -22.69 30.05
CA ARG A 11 -7.99 -22.23 31.42
C ARG A 11 -6.97 -21.06 31.43
N HIS A 12 -6.30 -20.86 30.30
CA HIS A 12 -5.33 -19.79 30.08
C HIS A 12 -6.03 -18.45 29.82
N TRP A 13 -5.63 -17.42 30.56
CA TRP A 13 -6.30 -16.11 30.52
C TRP A 13 -6.28 -15.45 29.14
N GLN A 14 -5.25 -15.70 28.31
CA GLN A 14 -5.15 -15.17 26.95
C GLN A 14 -6.21 -15.79 26.02
N THR A 15 -6.56 -17.07 26.23
CA THR A 15 -7.61 -17.72 25.44
C THR A 15 -8.97 -17.15 25.79
N GLN A 16 -9.22 -16.93 27.08
CA GLN A 16 -10.40 -16.25 27.60
C GLN A 16 -10.53 -14.82 27.05
N LEU A 17 -9.42 -14.10 27.02
CA LEU A 17 -9.36 -12.76 26.42
C LEU A 17 -9.73 -12.79 24.93
N ALA A 18 -9.15 -13.73 24.17
CA ALA A 18 -9.44 -13.86 22.74
C ALA A 18 -10.92 -14.19 22.47
N ILE A 19 -11.54 -15.03 23.30
CA ILE A 19 -12.98 -15.35 23.21
C ILE A 19 -13.83 -14.10 23.51
N ALA A 20 -13.51 -13.36 24.58
CA ALA A 20 -14.22 -12.13 24.92
C ALA A 20 -14.11 -11.07 23.81
N VAL A 21 -12.93 -10.89 23.22
CA VAL A 21 -12.71 -9.96 22.10
C VAL A 21 -13.44 -10.42 20.83
N ALA A 22 -13.45 -11.72 20.54
CA ALA A 22 -14.20 -12.28 19.41
C ALA A 22 -15.70 -12.06 19.57
N PHE A 23 -16.24 -12.20 20.79
CA PHE A 23 -17.63 -11.88 21.09
C PHE A 23 -17.93 -10.39 20.88
N LEU A 24 -17.06 -9.50 21.39
CA LEU A 24 -17.22 -8.05 21.17
C LEU A 24 -17.25 -7.69 19.68
N LYS A 25 -16.39 -8.34 18.88
CA LYS A 25 -16.36 -8.16 17.43
C LYS A 25 -17.66 -8.60 16.75
N GLN A 26 -18.28 -9.69 17.22
CA GLN A 26 -19.56 -10.17 16.67
C GLN A 26 -20.74 -9.32 17.13
N HIS A 27 -20.75 -8.88 18.39
CA HIS A 27 -21.82 -8.07 18.97
C HIS A 27 -21.86 -6.65 18.37
N ASN A 28 -20.69 -6.08 18.05
CA ASN A 28 -20.51 -4.77 17.43
C ASN A 28 -21.30 -3.61 18.09
N ALA A 29 -21.55 -3.71 19.39
CA ALA A 29 -22.23 -2.69 20.19
C ALA A 29 -21.63 -2.62 21.61
N PRO A 30 -21.69 -1.45 22.28
CA PRO A 30 -21.24 -1.31 23.66
C PRO A 30 -22.00 -2.24 24.61
N ILE A 31 -21.30 -2.92 25.50
CA ILE A 31 -21.85 -3.87 26.47
C ILE A 31 -21.19 -3.69 27.83
N ARG A 32 -21.91 -3.96 28.93
CA ARG A 32 -21.33 -3.91 30.28
C ARG A 32 -20.37 -5.08 30.49
N LEU A 33 -19.39 -4.92 31.37
CA LEU A 33 -18.40 -5.97 31.63
C LEU A 33 -19.04 -7.25 32.17
N GLU A 34 -20.06 -7.13 33.03
CA GLU A 34 -20.83 -8.27 33.55
C GLU A 34 -21.61 -9.02 32.47
N ASP A 35 -22.29 -8.29 31.60
CA ASP A 35 -23.04 -8.88 30.48
C ASP A 35 -22.08 -9.55 29.47
N LEU A 36 -20.90 -8.96 29.27
CA LEU A 36 -19.85 -9.55 28.45
C LEU A 36 -19.37 -10.89 29.03
N ALA A 37 -19.11 -10.96 30.33
CA ALA A 37 -18.67 -12.19 31.00
C ALA A 37 -19.68 -13.33 30.83
N ILE A 38 -20.97 -13.02 31.05
CA ILE A 38 -22.06 -14.00 30.94
C ILE A 38 -22.26 -14.44 29.49
N ARG A 39 -22.39 -13.49 28.56
CA ARG A 39 -22.72 -13.79 27.15
C ARG A 39 -21.57 -14.43 26.37
N SER A 40 -20.32 -14.13 26.73
CA SER A 40 -19.15 -14.77 26.13
C SER A 40 -18.81 -16.12 26.75
N GLY A 41 -19.43 -16.49 27.88
CA GLY A 41 -19.09 -17.69 28.65
C GLY A 41 -17.76 -17.59 29.41
N VAL A 42 -17.21 -16.38 29.56
CA VAL A 42 -15.96 -16.11 30.25
C VAL A 42 -16.26 -15.50 31.62
N GLU A 43 -16.80 -16.30 32.53
CA GLU A 43 -17.19 -15.85 33.87
C GLU A 43 -16.01 -15.31 34.70
N HIS A 44 -14.82 -15.88 34.49
CA HIS A 44 -13.58 -15.46 35.14
C HIS A 44 -13.15 -14.02 34.79
N LEU A 45 -13.79 -13.36 33.82
CA LEU A 45 -13.57 -11.95 33.51
C LEU A 45 -13.90 -11.02 34.68
N LEU A 46 -14.82 -11.41 35.57
CA LEU A 46 -15.18 -10.62 36.75
C LEU A 46 -14.27 -10.88 37.95
N THR A 47 -13.67 -12.06 38.03
CA THR A 47 -12.87 -12.49 39.19
C THR A 47 -11.38 -12.26 39.00
N ASN A 48 -10.86 -12.37 37.77
CA ASN A 48 -9.42 -12.32 37.51
C ASN A 48 -8.94 -10.91 37.14
N PRO A 49 -8.10 -10.25 37.96
CA PRO A 49 -7.60 -8.91 37.69
C PRO A 49 -6.66 -8.84 36.47
N GLU A 50 -5.88 -9.88 36.19
CA GLU A 50 -4.99 -9.92 35.02
C GLU A 50 -5.79 -9.89 33.71
N LEU A 51 -6.91 -10.61 33.68
CA LEU A 51 -7.79 -10.65 32.52
C LEU A 51 -8.50 -9.32 32.30
N GLN A 52 -8.93 -8.64 33.37
CA GLN A 52 -9.50 -7.29 33.29
C GLN A 52 -8.48 -6.27 32.80
N GLN A 53 -7.26 -6.32 33.33
CA GLN A 53 -6.16 -5.46 32.89
C GLN A 53 -5.81 -5.73 31.42
N GLY A 54 -5.72 -6.99 31.02
CA GLY A 54 -5.48 -7.41 29.65
C GLY A 54 -6.57 -6.91 28.70
N LEU A 55 -7.84 -6.95 29.10
CA LEU A 55 -8.96 -6.43 28.30
C LEU A 55 -8.89 -4.91 28.15
N ARG A 56 -8.55 -4.17 29.22
CA ARG A 56 -8.42 -2.71 29.18
C ARG A 56 -7.23 -2.23 28.33
N GLN A 57 -6.15 -2.99 28.32
CA GLN A 57 -4.94 -2.67 27.55
C GLN A 57 -4.99 -3.18 26.10
N HIS A 58 -6.01 -3.93 25.71
CA HIS A 58 -6.08 -4.55 24.39
C HIS A 58 -6.36 -3.52 23.27
N ASP A 59 -5.54 -3.49 22.23
CA ASP A 59 -5.62 -2.51 21.13
C ASP A 59 -6.98 -2.44 20.42
N ARG A 60 -7.69 -3.57 20.36
CA ARG A 60 -9.02 -3.72 19.72
C ARG A 60 -10.20 -3.55 20.67
N VAL A 61 -9.98 -3.14 21.91
CA VAL A 61 -11.03 -2.92 22.90
C VAL A 61 -11.01 -1.47 23.34
N ARG A 62 -12.19 -0.87 23.43
CA ARG A 62 -12.38 0.45 24.03
C ARG A 62 -13.18 0.28 25.31
N PHE A 63 -12.59 0.70 26.41
CA PHE A 63 -13.22 0.76 27.73
C PHE A 63 -13.56 2.23 28.05
N ASP A 64 -14.83 2.51 28.35
CA ASP A 64 -15.27 3.82 28.81
C ASP A 64 -15.46 3.77 30.34
N GLU A 65 -14.58 4.45 31.08
CA GLU A 65 -14.60 4.46 32.54
C GLU A 65 -15.86 5.12 33.12
N ARG A 66 -16.46 6.08 32.39
CA ARG A 66 -17.64 6.81 32.87
C ARG A 66 -18.90 5.96 32.79
N THR A 67 -19.04 5.19 31.71
CA THR A 67 -20.23 4.37 31.46
C THR A 67 -20.02 2.90 31.85
N GLN A 68 -18.79 2.51 32.17
CA GLN A 68 -18.37 1.12 32.41
C GLN A 68 -18.75 0.18 31.24
N LEU A 69 -18.79 0.74 30.02
CA LEU A 69 -19.11 0.03 28.80
C LEU A 69 -17.83 -0.38 28.07
N VAL A 70 -17.87 -1.58 27.54
CA VAL A 70 -16.83 -2.20 26.72
C VAL A 70 -17.34 -2.30 25.30
N SER A 71 -16.55 -1.85 24.33
CA SER A 71 -16.88 -1.93 22.91
C SER A 71 -15.69 -2.39 22.10
N TYR A 72 -15.93 -3.10 20.99
CA TYR A 72 -14.89 -3.40 20.02
C TYR A 72 -14.42 -2.12 19.32
N LYS A 73 -13.11 -1.97 19.17
CA LYS A 73 -12.49 -0.86 18.43
C LYS A 73 -12.09 -1.36 17.04
N PRO A 74 -12.84 -1.03 15.98
CA PRO A 74 -12.47 -1.35 14.61
C PRO A 74 -11.24 -0.56 14.17
N ASP A 75 -10.58 -1.02 13.10
CA ASP A 75 -9.44 -0.33 12.49
C ASP A 75 -9.80 1.07 11.99
N PHE A 76 -11.05 1.24 11.55
CA PHE A 76 -11.57 2.48 11.03
C PHE A 76 -12.93 2.77 11.66
N VAL A 77 -13.19 4.02 12.00
CA VAL A 77 -14.51 4.47 12.50
C VAL A 77 -15.27 5.00 11.29
N LEU A 78 -16.20 4.22 10.75
CA LEU A 78 -17.02 4.61 9.60
C LEU A 78 -18.45 4.11 9.76
N ASN A 79 -19.41 5.02 9.59
CA ASN A 79 -20.84 4.72 9.69
C ASN A 79 -21.63 5.20 8.46
N SER A 80 -20.97 5.93 7.55
CA SER A 80 -21.61 6.58 6.41
C SER A 80 -20.73 6.56 5.14
N LYS A 81 -21.37 6.79 3.99
CA LYS A 81 -20.68 6.98 2.69
C LYS A 81 -19.72 8.17 2.72
N SER A 82 -20.10 9.26 3.37
CA SER A 82 -19.26 10.45 3.52
C SER A 82 -17.98 10.14 4.30
N ASP A 83 -18.09 9.38 5.40
CA ASP A 83 -16.92 8.99 6.21
C ASP A 83 -15.94 8.15 5.38
N LEU A 84 -16.46 7.23 4.56
CA LEU A 84 -15.65 6.42 3.66
C LEU A 84 -14.84 7.29 2.68
N ILE A 85 -15.45 8.32 2.11
CA ILE A 85 -14.76 9.21 1.15
C ILE A 85 -13.71 10.07 1.84
N VAL A 86 -14.01 10.61 3.03
CA VAL A 86 -13.02 11.34 3.83
C VAL A 86 -11.85 10.44 4.19
N LEU A 87 -12.11 9.18 4.56
CA LEU A 87 -11.09 8.20 4.87
C LEU A 87 -10.24 7.84 3.65
N LEU A 88 -10.86 7.67 2.47
CA LEU A 88 -10.15 7.41 1.21
C LEU A 88 -9.29 8.60 0.80
N ARG A 89 -9.81 9.84 0.90
CA ARG A 89 -9.06 11.08 0.67
C ARG A 89 -7.85 11.19 1.58
N ARG A 90 -8.02 10.95 2.88
CA ARG A 90 -6.91 10.99 3.85
C ARG A 90 -5.83 9.96 3.53
N ASN A 91 -6.21 8.79 3.04
CA ASN A 91 -5.28 7.70 2.75
C ASN A 91 -4.85 7.66 1.27
N ALA A 92 -5.28 8.61 0.43
CA ALA A 92 -5.01 8.59 -1.01
C ALA A 92 -3.50 8.50 -1.33
N ALA A 93 -2.66 9.21 -0.56
CA ALA A 93 -1.21 9.17 -0.70
C ALA A 93 -0.58 7.81 -0.33
N GLN A 94 -1.22 7.03 0.53
CA GLN A 94 -0.78 5.69 0.93
C GLN A 94 -1.30 4.59 -0.01
N GLY A 95 -2.19 4.95 -0.93
CA GLY A 95 -2.84 4.04 -1.86
C GLY A 95 -4.24 3.60 -1.39
N GLY A 96 -4.69 2.45 -1.91
CA GLY A 96 -6.05 1.98 -1.70
C GLY A 96 -6.27 1.24 -0.38
N LEU A 97 -7.50 1.27 0.13
CA LEU A 97 -7.90 0.61 1.36
C LEU A 97 -8.48 -0.79 1.09
N PRO A 98 -8.09 -1.81 1.87
CA PRO A 98 -8.61 -3.16 1.69
C PRO A 98 -10.06 -3.27 2.19
N VAL A 99 -10.94 -3.80 1.33
CA VAL A 99 -12.38 -3.96 1.60
C VAL A 99 -12.65 -4.83 2.82
N LYS A 100 -11.78 -5.83 3.08
CA LYS A 100 -11.90 -6.71 4.25
C LYS A 100 -11.87 -5.93 5.57
N LYS A 101 -10.98 -4.94 5.70
CA LYS A 101 -10.88 -4.09 6.90
C LYS A 101 -12.05 -3.11 7.02
N LEU A 102 -12.52 -2.61 5.87
CA LEU A 102 -13.70 -1.74 5.81
C LEU A 102 -14.98 -2.49 6.24
N ARG A 103 -15.16 -3.74 5.78
CA ARG A 103 -16.31 -4.58 6.13
C ARG A 103 -16.34 -4.95 7.62
N GLU A 104 -15.18 -5.09 8.25
CA GLU A 104 -15.07 -5.30 9.69
C GLU A 104 -15.51 -4.07 10.50
N SER A 105 -15.36 -2.88 9.92
CA SER A 105 -15.73 -1.62 10.56
C SER A 105 -17.22 -1.29 10.36
N TRP A 106 -17.74 -1.57 9.16
CA TRP A 106 -19.13 -1.30 8.80
C TRP A 106 -19.69 -2.40 7.89
N SER A 107 -20.80 -3.02 8.31
CA SER A 107 -21.46 -4.09 7.55
C SER A 107 -22.04 -3.60 6.21
N GLY A 108 -22.49 -2.35 6.16
CA GLY A 108 -23.08 -1.73 4.96
C GLY A 108 -22.07 -1.24 3.92
N VAL A 109 -20.76 -1.43 4.16
CA VAL A 109 -19.73 -0.82 3.31
C VAL A 109 -19.74 -1.34 1.88
N THR A 110 -20.12 -2.61 1.66
CA THR A 110 -20.14 -3.20 0.31
C THR A 110 -21.15 -2.49 -0.58
N ASN A 111 -22.39 -2.31 -0.11
CA ASN A 111 -23.42 -1.58 -0.85
C ASN A 111 -23.04 -0.11 -1.04
N ALA A 112 -22.43 0.50 -0.01
CA ALA A 112 -21.95 1.88 -0.11
C ALA A 112 -20.85 2.04 -1.17
N ILE A 113 -19.92 1.08 -1.26
CA ILE A 113 -18.86 1.06 -2.28
C ILE A 113 -19.46 0.90 -3.67
N GLU A 114 -20.42 -0.01 -3.88
CA GLU A 114 -21.08 -0.21 -5.18
C GLU A 114 -21.81 1.05 -5.66
N GLU A 115 -22.48 1.75 -4.74
CA GLU A 115 -23.17 2.98 -5.08
C GLU A 115 -22.17 4.10 -5.44
N LEU A 116 -21.09 4.23 -4.68
CA LEU A 116 -20.02 5.20 -4.97
C LEU A 116 -19.24 4.87 -6.26
N GLU A 117 -19.10 3.59 -6.60
CA GLU A 117 -18.54 3.14 -7.86
C GLU A 117 -19.46 3.52 -9.04
N ARG A 118 -20.78 3.33 -8.90
CA ARG A 118 -21.78 3.74 -9.91
C ARG A 118 -21.83 5.26 -10.11
N GLU A 119 -21.63 6.01 -9.04
CA GLU A 119 -21.47 7.47 -9.06
C GLU A 119 -20.13 7.91 -9.67
N GLY A 120 -19.16 7.01 -9.82
CA GLY A 120 -17.82 7.33 -10.32
C GLY A 120 -16.98 8.12 -9.33
N ARG A 121 -17.16 7.91 -8.02
CA ARG A 121 -16.38 8.59 -6.97
C ARG A 121 -15.26 7.71 -6.40
N VAL A 122 -15.33 6.42 -6.69
CA VAL A 122 -14.52 5.38 -6.09
C VAL A 122 -14.19 4.32 -7.14
N LEU A 123 -12.95 3.87 -7.17
CA LEU A 123 -12.48 2.75 -8.01
C LEU A 123 -12.29 1.50 -7.15
N VAL A 124 -12.76 0.36 -7.65
CA VAL A 124 -12.70 -0.91 -6.93
C VAL A 124 -11.94 -1.95 -7.73
N THR A 125 -10.94 -2.57 -7.11
CA THR A 125 -10.27 -3.74 -7.69
C THR A 125 -10.96 -5.01 -7.20
N ARG A 126 -11.27 -5.93 -8.11
CA ARG A 126 -11.92 -7.21 -7.81
C ARG A 126 -10.98 -8.38 -8.12
N THR A 127 -11.11 -9.48 -7.39
CA THR A 127 -10.40 -10.73 -7.69
C THR A 127 -11.02 -11.40 -8.90
N GLY A 128 -10.21 -11.73 -9.91
CA GLY A 128 -10.64 -12.49 -11.09
C GLY A 128 -10.77 -11.69 -12.39
N LYS A 129 -10.77 -10.35 -12.33
CA LYS A 129 -10.64 -9.49 -13.50
C LYS A 129 -9.56 -8.46 -13.23
N ASN A 130 -8.44 -8.55 -13.95
CA ASN A 130 -7.54 -7.41 -14.08
C ASN A 130 -8.36 -6.27 -14.72
N LEU A 131 -8.19 -5.06 -14.19
CA LEU A 131 -8.86 -3.83 -14.66
C LEU A 131 -8.64 -3.54 -16.17
N HIS A 132 -7.72 -4.26 -16.82
CA HIS A 132 -7.39 -4.16 -18.24
C HIS A 132 -7.76 -5.40 -19.09
N ALA A 133 -8.58 -6.33 -18.58
CA ALA A 133 -9.07 -7.43 -19.41
C ALA A 133 -10.25 -6.95 -20.30
N PRO A 134 -10.10 -6.95 -21.64
CA PRO A 134 -11.05 -6.35 -22.58
C PRO A 134 -12.41 -7.08 -22.66
N ASN A 135 -12.57 -8.25 -22.03
CA ASN A 135 -13.82 -9.02 -21.96
C ASN A 135 -14.58 -8.85 -20.62
N SER A 136 -14.51 -7.68 -20.00
CA SER A 136 -15.34 -7.37 -18.82
C SER A 136 -16.64 -6.66 -19.21
N GLY A 137 -17.43 -7.32 -20.06
CA GLY A 137 -18.83 -6.95 -20.25
C GLY A 137 -19.54 -6.90 -18.91
N GLY A 138 -19.96 -5.70 -18.48
CA GLY A 138 -21.11 -5.36 -17.61
C GLY A 138 -21.46 -6.20 -16.38
N GLY A 139 -20.59 -7.09 -15.91
CA GLY A 139 -20.91 -8.09 -14.88
C GLY A 139 -19.95 -8.01 -13.70
N ALA A 140 -20.48 -7.51 -12.58
CA ALA A 140 -19.85 -7.33 -11.27
C ALA A 140 -19.53 -8.65 -10.54
N GLU A 141 -19.07 -9.68 -11.24
CA GLU A 141 -18.76 -10.98 -10.64
C GLU A 141 -17.28 -11.07 -10.25
N GLY A 142 -16.97 -10.61 -9.04
CA GLY A 142 -15.65 -10.81 -8.43
C GLY A 142 -15.57 -10.22 -7.03
N GLN A 143 -14.86 -10.89 -6.12
CA GLN A 143 -14.71 -10.41 -4.74
C GLN A 143 -13.92 -9.11 -4.71
N MET A 144 -14.52 -8.03 -4.18
CA MET A 144 -13.87 -6.74 -3.99
C MET A 144 -12.66 -6.87 -3.06
N LYS A 145 -11.52 -6.32 -3.46
CA LYS A 145 -10.24 -6.39 -2.75
C LYS A 145 -9.85 -5.06 -2.16
N THR A 146 -9.70 -4.06 -3.01
CA THR A 146 -9.15 -2.75 -2.63
C THR A 146 -9.98 -1.63 -3.25
N VAL A 147 -10.15 -0.56 -2.49
CA VAL A 147 -10.95 0.61 -2.82
C VAL A 147 -10.02 1.81 -2.90
N PHE A 148 -10.14 2.58 -3.97
CA PHE A 148 -9.36 3.78 -4.25
C PHE A 148 -10.31 4.96 -4.45
N LEU A 149 -9.83 6.15 -4.14
CA LEU A 149 -10.53 7.37 -4.51
C LEU A 149 -10.42 7.56 -6.03
N ASP A 150 -11.52 7.92 -6.68
CA ASP A 150 -11.50 8.38 -8.06
C ASP A 150 -11.59 9.91 -8.09
N ASP A 151 -10.47 10.57 -8.35
CA ASP A 151 -10.41 12.04 -8.44
C ASP A 151 -10.86 12.56 -9.80
N ILE A 152 -10.82 11.72 -10.84
CA ILE A 152 -11.20 12.06 -12.23
C ILE A 152 -12.67 11.73 -12.45
N GLY A 153 -13.12 10.62 -11.85
CA GLY A 153 -14.51 10.21 -11.79
C GLY A 153 -15.19 10.02 -13.15
N ARG A 154 -16.48 10.38 -13.20
CA ARG A 154 -17.39 10.13 -14.33
C ARG A 154 -17.16 11.02 -15.56
N GLU A 155 -16.22 11.98 -15.50
CA GLU A 155 -15.82 12.78 -16.67
C GLU A 155 -15.07 11.97 -17.74
N ARG A 156 -14.78 10.69 -17.46
CA ARG A 156 -14.39 9.75 -18.51
C ARG A 156 -15.60 9.37 -19.33
N ASP A 157 -15.77 10.03 -20.47
CA ASP A 157 -16.57 9.46 -21.54
C ASP A 157 -16.01 8.07 -21.88
N PRO A 158 -16.88 7.04 -21.95
CA PRO A 158 -16.43 5.70 -22.27
C PRO A 158 -15.85 5.70 -23.68
N LEU A 159 -14.53 5.51 -23.78
CA LEU A 159 -13.85 5.35 -25.05
C LEU A 159 -14.45 4.18 -25.83
N ASP A 160 -14.66 4.39 -27.13
CA ASP A 160 -15.14 3.36 -28.04
C ASP A 160 -14.24 2.13 -28.02
N GLN A 161 -14.85 0.96 -28.15
CA GLN A 161 -14.13 -0.31 -28.12
C GLN A 161 -13.10 -0.39 -29.26
N GLU A 162 -13.47 0.11 -30.44
CA GLU A 162 -12.59 0.16 -31.61
C GLU A 162 -11.31 0.97 -31.33
N PHE A 163 -11.42 2.08 -30.60
CA PHE A 163 -10.26 2.88 -30.22
C PHE A 163 -9.35 2.14 -29.24
N LYS A 164 -9.93 1.44 -28.26
CA LYS A 164 -9.15 0.63 -27.31
C LYS A 164 -8.40 -0.49 -28.03
N ASP A 165 -9.08 -1.18 -28.93
CA ASP A 165 -8.50 -2.29 -29.69
C ASP A 165 -7.39 -1.79 -30.62
N LEU A 166 -7.60 -0.67 -31.30
CA LEU A 166 -6.57 0.00 -32.11
C LEU A 166 -5.36 0.37 -31.24
N TRP A 167 -5.58 1.02 -30.10
CA TRP A 167 -4.51 1.42 -29.18
C TRP A 167 -3.68 0.23 -28.69
N HIS A 168 -4.34 -0.89 -28.36
CA HIS A 168 -3.65 -2.12 -27.94
C HIS A 168 -2.94 -2.86 -29.08
N SER A 169 -3.38 -2.67 -30.33
CA SER A 169 -2.74 -3.26 -31.51
C SER A 169 -1.40 -2.59 -31.88
N LEU A 170 -1.21 -1.33 -31.47
CA LEU A 170 0.01 -0.58 -31.72
C LEU A 170 1.17 -1.19 -30.93
N LYS A 171 2.18 -1.69 -31.63
CA LYS A 171 3.42 -2.19 -31.03
C LYS A 171 4.37 -1.03 -30.84
N THR A 172 4.80 -0.79 -29.60
CA THR A 172 5.84 0.21 -29.33
C THR A 172 7.20 -0.30 -29.84
N PRO A 173 7.88 0.43 -30.74
CA PRO A 173 9.23 0.09 -31.20
C PRO A 173 10.23 0.08 -30.04
N ILE A 174 11.31 -0.68 -30.17
CA ILE A 174 12.33 -0.80 -29.12
C ILE A 174 13.29 0.39 -29.22
N GLY A 175 13.38 1.18 -28.14
CA GLY A 175 14.43 2.16 -27.84
C GLY A 175 14.86 3.08 -28.99
N ASP A 176 15.89 2.65 -29.73
CA ASP A 176 16.56 3.47 -30.74
C ASP A 176 15.72 3.67 -32.02
N GLU A 177 14.83 2.74 -32.35
CA GLU A 177 13.95 2.83 -33.53
C GLU A 177 12.82 3.85 -33.32
N LEU A 178 12.28 3.97 -32.10
CA LEU A 178 11.22 4.92 -31.78
C LEU A 178 11.69 6.37 -31.96
N ALA A 179 12.93 6.68 -31.59
CA ALA A 179 13.49 8.01 -31.75
C ALA A 179 13.65 8.39 -33.23
N GLN A 180 14.05 7.45 -34.08
CA GLN A 180 14.17 7.66 -35.53
C GLN A 180 12.80 7.81 -36.19
N GLU A 181 11.82 7.00 -35.82
CA GLU A 181 10.44 7.12 -36.34
C GLU A 181 9.78 8.43 -35.92
N LEU A 182 9.96 8.87 -34.67
CA LEU A 182 9.45 10.17 -34.21
C LEU A 182 10.08 11.33 -35.01
N GLN A 183 11.39 11.28 -35.25
CA GLN A 183 12.08 12.27 -36.09
C GLN A 183 11.60 12.25 -37.55
N ALA A 184 11.39 11.06 -38.13
CA ALA A 184 10.84 10.90 -39.47
C ALA A 184 9.39 11.42 -39.58
N ALA A 185 8.61 11.28 -38.51
CA ALA A 185 7.26 11.83 -38.40
C ALA A 185 7.22 13.34 -38.06
N GLY A 186 8.38 14.00 -37.93
CA GLY A 186 8.47 15.43 -37.60
C GLY A 186 8.13 15.77 -36.15
N LEU A 187 7.99 14.77 -35.27
CA LEU A 187 7.76 14.93 -33.84
C LEU A 187 9.12 14.91 -33.13
N THR A 188 9.56 16.05 -32.61
CA THR A 188 10.74 16.07 -31.75
C THR A 188 10.38 15.42 -30.42
N ALA A 189 11.11 14.38 -30.01
CA ALA A 189 10.95 13.75 -28.71
C ALA A 189 11.15 14.83 -27.62
N SER A 190 10.05 15.32 -27.07
CA SER A 190 10.05 16.40 -26.08
C SER A 190 10.37 15.81 -24.72
N SER A 191 11.64 15.44 -24.52
CA SER A 191 12.31 15.18 -23.24
C SER A 191 13.49 14.23 -23.49
N ALA A 192 14.71 14.75 -23.33
CA ALA A 192 15.86 13.91 -23.06
C ALA A 192 15.65 13.24 -21.68
N ALA A 193 14.94 12.11 -21.67
CA ALA A 193 14.98 11.21 -20.53
C ALA A 193 16.45 10.79 -20.33
N PRO A 194 17.05 10.98 -19.14
CA PRO A 194 18.39 10.48 -18.89
C PRO A 194 18.38 8.97 -19.11
N PRO A 195 19.38 8.40 -19.81
CA PRO A 195 19.42 6.97 -20.06
C PRO A 195 19.37 6.20 -18.73
N PRO A 196 18.66 5.06 -18.69
CA PRO A 196 18.57 4.25 -17.48
C PRO A 196 19.97 3.87 -17.00
N PRO A 197 20.26 3.92 -15.69
CA PRO A 197 21.56 3.52 -15.18
C PRO A 197 21.77 2.04 -15.52
N THR A 198 22.73 1.77 -16.39
CA THR A 198 23.13 0.40 -16.75
C THR A 198 23.74 -0.25 -15.50
N THR A 199 22.93 -1.02 -14.78
CA THR A 199 23.36 -1.81 -13.64
C THR A 199 24.12 -3.05 -14.11
N ASN A 200 25.33 -2.86 -14.64
CA ASN A 200 26.29 -3.93 -14.84
C ASN A 200 27.58 -3.65 -14.08
N LYS A 201 27.46 -3.31 -12.79
CA LYS A 201 28.59 -3.43 -11.86
C LYS A 201 28.76 -4.91 -11.50
N LYS A 202 29.49 -5.65 -12.34
CA LYS A 202 30.10 -6.92 -11.95
C LYS A 202 30.94 -6.66 -10.69
N LYS A 203 30.52 -7.23 -9.57
CA LYS A 203 31.30 -7.27 -8.33
C LYS A 203 32.62 -7.98 -8.60
N VAL A 204 33.71 -7.22 -8.77
CA VAL A 204 35.06 -7.80 -8.73
C VAL A 204 35.44 -7.98 -7.26
N LYS A 205 35.35 -9.24 -6.86
CA LYS A 205 35.87 -9.82 -5.61
C LYS A 205 37.38 -9.55 -5.56
N GLY A 206 37.84 -8.93 -4.48
CA GLY A 206 39.10 -8.20 -4.46
C GLY A 206 40.40 -9.02 -4.42
N ARG A 207 41.53 -8.28 -4.40
CA ARG A 207 42.74 -8.62 -3.63
C ARG A 207 43.77 -7.47 -3.67
N LYS A 208 44.28 -7.16 -2.47
CA LYS A 208 45.67 -6.83 -2.10
C LYS A 208 46.31 -5.50 -2.57
N GLY A 209 46.53 -4.63 -1.57
CA GLY A 209 47.87 -4.13 -1.23
C GLY A 209 48.20 -2.67 -1.60
N PRO A 210 48.80 -1.88 -0.70
CA PRO A 210 49.34 -0.56 -1.02
C PRO A 210 50.69 -0.73 -1.72
N GLY A 211 50.89 -0.08 -2.88
CA GLY A 211 52.20 0.01 -3.53
C GLY A 211 52.40 -0.76 -4.84
N SER A 212 51.44 -0.74 -5.78
CA SER A 212 51.74 -1.10 -7.17
C SER A 212 52.00 0.15 -8.01
N SER A 213 53.31 0.42 -8.12
CA SER A 213 53.97 1.41 -8.96
C SER A 213 53.61 1.28 -10.45
N ASN A 214 53.64 2.41 -11.16
CA ASN A 214 53.59 2.59 -12.61
C ASN A 214 52.23 2.48 -13.35
N ARG A 215 51.25 3.32 -12.97
CA ARG A 215 50.27 3.80 -13.96
C ARG A 215 50.88 4.95 -14.76
N ARG A 216 51.31 4.69 -15.99
CA ARG A 216 51.67 5.72 -16.97
C ARG A 216 50.40 6.48 -17.34
N PHE A 217 50.17 7.63 -16.72
CA PHE A 217 49.10 8.55 -17.11
C PHE A 217 49.49 9.24 -18.42
N LYS A 218 48.59 9.21 -19.41
CA LYS A 218 48.81 9.84 -20.72
C LYS A 218 48.39 11.30 -20.61
N ILE A 219 49.37 12.21 -20.51
CA ILE A 219 49.14 13.65 -20.47
C ILE A 219 48.74 14.09 -21.89
N THR A 220 47.49 14.50 -22.07
CA THR A 220 46.96 14.95 -23.37
C THR A 220 47.30 16.40 -23.68
N ASN A 221 47.79 17.16 -22.69
CA ASN A 221 48.05 18.61 -22.80
C ASN A 221 49.55 18.90 -22.98
N VAL A 222 50.15 18.41 -24.08
CA VAL A 222 51.61 18.53 -24.35
C VAL A 222 52.04 19.97 -24.65
N HIS A 223 51.14 20.80 -25.20
CA HIS A 223 51.38 22.20 -25.55
C HIS A 223 51.83 23.08 -24.36
N LEU A 224 51.42 22.74 -23.12
CA LEU A 224 51.73 23.53 -21.93
C LEU A 224 53.23 23.49 -21.55
N LYS A 225 53.96 22.51 -22.08
CA LYS A 225 55.42 22.42 -21.91
C LYS A 225 56.15 23.57 -22.59
N ASP A 226 55.67 24.01 -23.75
CA ASP A 226 56.26 25.14 -24.50
C ASP A 226 56.02 26.48 -23.80
N GLN A 227 55.01 26.54 -22.94
CA GLN A 227 54.71 27.68 -22.06
C GLN A 227 55.43 27.61 -20.71
N GLY A 228 56.38 26.68 -20.54
CA GLY A 228 57.20 26.54 -19.34
C GLY A 228 56.52 25.81 -18.17
N ILE A 229 55.34 25.22 -18.38
CA ILE A 229 54.58 24.51 -17.35
C ILE A 229 54.80 22.99 -17.51
N ASP A 230 55.63 22.42 -16.64
CA ASP A 230 55.92 20.98 -16.60
C ASP A 230 54.93 20.23 -15.70
N LEU A 231 53.90 19.66 -16.33
CA LEU A 231 52.85 18.87 -15.64
C LEU A 231 53.33 17.51 -15.12
N SER A 232 54.60 17.15 -15.32
CA SER A 232 55.18 15.94 -14.71
C SER A 232 55.66 16.15 -13.27
N LYS A 233 55.71 17.40 -12.80
CA LYS A 233 56.13 17.78 -11.45
C LYS A 233 54.98 18.47 -10.71
N ASP A 234 54.80 18.12 -9.44
CA ASP A 234 53.84 18.81 -8.58
C ASP A 234 54.32 20.26 -8.32
N TYR A 235 53.40 21.21 -8.43
CA TYR A 235 53.69 22.63 -8.18
C TYR A 235 53.97 22.86 -6.70
N VAL A 236 55.16 23.38 -6.38
CA VAL A 236 55.52 23.83 -5.03
C VAL A 236 55.48 25.36 -5.02
N PRO A 237 54.56 26.01 -4.28
CA PRO A 237 54.53 27.46 -4.17
C PRO A 237 55.82 27.95 -3.49
N GLN A 238 56.55 28.83 -4.16
CA GLN A 238 57.69 29.54 -3.57
C GLN A 238 57.15 30.51 -2.52
N GLY A 239 57.61 30.38 -1.28
CA GLY A 239 57.15 31.24 -0.19
C GLY A 239 57.68 32.66 -0.32
N LYS A 240 56.74 33.61 -0.38
CA LYS A 240 56.86 35.10 -0.36
C LYS A 240 57.67 35.76 -1.47
#